data_AF-A0A4U0NSR1-F1
#
_entry.id   AF-A0A4U0NSR1-F1
#
_cell.length_a   1.000
_cell.length_b   1.000
_cell.length_c   1.000
_cell.angle_alpha   90.00
_cell.angle_beta   90.00
_cell.angle_gamma   90.00
#
_symmetry.space_group_name_H-M   'P 1'
#
loop_
_entity.id
_entity.type
_entity.pdbx_description
1 polymer ?
#
loop_
_entity_poly.entity_id
_entity_poly.type
_entity_poly.pdbx_seq_one_letter_code
_entity_poly.pdbx_strand_id
1 'polypeptide(L)'
;MDLAYTTGGGIIGAAVTTYLARNHERRRLRAEVQQQLHRVGAVRDGVCDIVPSPVADRRRPVQYMVGERLLATGEFGLSALLDDGTDAERALRAALEDLIVAALSAGIPRRVLDFAGGGEERALQCEVIRLIDLRIGGVLGDENLDALMDACDDYREATVQLLLQALWHPWQNRLRMRARIRTLRGQVAALHRRQETAIAFLARPEHTRALAQRIASAP
;
A
#
# COMPACT_ATOMS: atom_id res chain seq x y z
N MET A 1 -35.55 -17.09 49.62
CA MET A 1 -35.50 -16.02 48.59
C MET A 1 -34.07 -15.75 48.08
N ASP A 2 -33.08 -16.62 48.32
CA ASP A 2 -31.66 -16.31 48.02
C ASP A 2 -31.05 -16.99 46.78
N LEU A 3 -31.81 -17.83 46.06
CA LEU A 3 -31.29 -18.55 44.88
C LEU A 3 -31.40 -17.75 43.58
N ALA A 4 -32.28 -16.75 43.53
CA ALA A 4 -32.53 -15.91 42.35
C ALA A 4 -31.53 -14.75 42.21
N TYR A 5 -30.92 -14.31 43.33
CA TYR A 5 -30.00 -13.17 43.35
C TYR A 5 -28.58 -13.56 42.89
N THR A 6 -28.16 -14.80 43.12
CA THR A 6 -26.85 -15.35 42.72
C THR A 6 -26.78 -15.77 41.26
N THR A 7 -27.87 -16.31 40.70
CA THR A 7 -27.92 -16.69 39.27
C THR A 7 -28.11 -15.49 38.35
N GLY A 8 -28.95 -14.51 38.73
CA GLY A 8 -29.10 -13.25 37.98
C GLY A 8 -27.82 -12.40 37.97
N GLY A 9 -27.15 -12.28 39.12
CA GLY A 9 -25.86 -11.59 39.24
C GLY A 9 -24.72 -12.27 38.48
N GLY A 10 -24.69 -13.61 38.44
CA GLY A 10 -23.70 -14.38 37.67
C GLY A 10 -23.85 -14.23 36.16
N ILE A 11 -25.09 -14.23 35.64
CA ILE A 11 -25.35 -14.08 34.19
C ILE A 11 -25.06 -12.65 33.73
N ILE A 12 -25.46 -11.63 34.50
CA ILE A 12 -25.15 -10.22 34.17
C ILE A 12 -23.64 -9.98 34.27
N GLY A 13 -22.99 -10.51 35.32
CA GLY A 13 -21.53 -10.46 35.47
C GLY A 13 -20.81 -11.10 34.28
N ALA A 14 -21.21 -12.30 33.87
CA ALA A 14 -20.65 -13.00 32.71
C ALA A 14 -20.91 -12.26 31.39
N ALA A 15 -22.09 -11.65 31.21
CA ALA A 15 -22.40 -10.86 30.03
C ALA A 15 -21.56 -9.58 29.96
N VAL A 16 -21.37 -8.88 31.10
CA VAL A 16 -20.55 -7.67 31.18
C VAL A 16 -19.06 -8.00 30.97
N THR A 17 -18.54 -9.08 31.57
CA THR A 17 -17.15 -9.49 31.36
C THR A 17 -16.90 -9.95 29.92
N THR A 18 -17.84 -10.70 29.33
CA THR A 18 -17.77 -11.09 27.90
C THR A 18 -17.80 -9.87 26.99
N TYR A 19 -18.66 -8.89 27.30
CA TYR A 19 -18.75 -7.64 26.55
C TYR A 19 -17.46 -6.79 26.66
N LEU A 20 -16.91 -6.65 27.87
CA LEU A 20 -15.66 -5.93 28.12
C LEU A 20 -14.47 -6.63 27.45
N ALA A 21 -14.33 -7.95 27.58
CA ALA A 21 -13.30 -8.74 26.93
C ALA A 21 -13.34 -8.55 25.41
N ARG A 22 -14.53 -8.63 24.81
CA ARG A 22 -14.73 -8.41 23.37
C ARG A 22 -14.40 -6.99 22.94
N ASN A 23 -14.66 -5.99 23.79
CA ASN A 23 -14.29 -4.61 23.51
C ASN A 23 -12.77 -4.39 23.60
N HIS A 24 -12.08 -5.00 24.57
CA HIS A 24 -10.62 -4.96 24.67
C HIS A 24 -9.95 -5.64 23.47
N GLU A 25 -10.44 -6.81 23.07
CA GLU A 25 -9.98 -7.53 21.89
C GLU A 25 -10.13 -6.66 20.62
N ARG A 26 -11.28 -6.03 20.41
CA ARG A 26 -11.48 -5.11 19.28
C ARG A 26 -10.55 -3.90 19.31
N ARG A 27 -10.27 -3.33 20.50
CA ARG A 27 -9.31 -2.22 20.61
C ARG A 27 -7.90 -2.66 20.25
N ARG A 28 -7.49 -3.85 20.69
CA ARG A 28 -6.19 -4.44 20.35
C ARG A 28 -6.04 -4.67 18.84
N LEU A 29 -7.02 -5.31 18.21
CA LEU A 29 -7.01 -5.56 16.76
C LEU A 29 -6.98 -4.26 15.95
N ARG A 30 -7.67 -3.21 16.43
CA ARG A 30 -7.62 -1.88 15.80
C ARG A 30 -6.24 -1.25 15.88
N ALA A 31 -5.63 -1.28 17.07
CA ALA A 31 -4.30 -0.75 17.27
C ALA A 31 -3.26 -1.49 16.42
N GLU A 32 -3.38 -2.82 16.31
CA GLU A 32 -2.52 -3.65 15.47
C GLU A 32 -2.64 -3.26 13.99
N VAL A 33 -3.85 -3.16 13.44
CA VAL A 33 -4.05 -2.72 12.05
C VAL A 33 -3.50 -1.31 11.82
N GLN A 34 -3.68 -0.37 12.76
CA GLN A 34 -3.10 0.98 12.65
C GLN A 34 -1.57 0.95 12.64
N GLN A 35 -0.97 0.14 13.52
CA GLN A 35 0.47 -0.04 13.56
C GLN A 35 1.00 -0.60 12.24
N GLN A 36 0.33 -1.60 11.65
CA GLN A 36 0.73 -2.15 10.37
C GLN A 36 0.57 -1.15 9.22
N LEU A 37 -0.49 -0.33 9.21
CA LEU A 37 -0.62 0.77 8.24
C LEU A 37 0.53 1.77 8.34
N HIS A 38 0.97 2.11 9.55
CA HIS A 38 2.11 3.00 9.73
C HIS A 38 3.41 2.38 9.22
N ARG A 39 3.62 1.08 9.43
CA ARG A 39 4.79 0.36 8.89
C ARG A 39 4.79 0.35 7.36
N VAL A 40 3.63 0.10 6.74
CA VAL A 40 3.49 0.13 5.29
C VAL A 40 3.83 1.52 4.73
N GLY A 41 3.28 2.58 5.34
CA GLY A 41 3.61 3.97 4.95
C GLY A 41 5.09 4.30 5.14
N ALA A 42 5.71 3.81 6.22
CA ALA A 42 7.13 4.04 6.50
C ALA A 42 8.06 3.43 5.43
N VAL A 43 7.68 2.31 4.80
CA VAL A 43 8.46 1.75 3.69
C VAL A 43 8.52 2.74 2.53
N ARG A 44 7.38 3.32 2.15
CA ARG A 44 7.31 4.31 1.08
C ARG A 44 8.11 5.57 1.44
N ASP A 45 7.91 6.08 2.66
CA ASP A 45 8.57 7.32 3.11
C ASP A 45 10.09 7.16 3.23
N GLY A 46 10.57 5.92 3.42
CA GLY A 46 11.99 5.58 3.51
C GLY A 46 12.67 5.24 2.19
N VAL A 47 11.99 5.32 1.04
CA VAL A 47 12.63 5.09 -0.26
C VAL A 47 13.54 6.26 -0.61
N CYS A 48 14.82 5.99 -0.80
CA CYS A 48 15.82 7.03 -1.02
C CYS A 48 16.61 6.89 -2.32
N ASP A 49 16.70 5.68 -2.88
CA ASP A 49 17.54 5.43 -4.07
C ASP A 49 16.98 4.35 -5.01
N ILE A 50 17.54 4.29 -6.21
CA ILE A 50 17.29 3.29 -7.24
C ILE A 50 18.62 2.74 -7.77
N VAL A 51 18.76 1.42 -7.78
CA VAL A 51 19.98 0.74 -8.23
C VAL A 51 19.68 -0.29 -9.32
N PRO A 52 20.68 -0.67 -10.15
CA PRO A 52 20.52 -1.76 -11.09
C PRO A 52 20.13 -3.04 -10.35
N SER A 53 19.10 -3.72 -10.84
CA SER A 53 18.71 -4.99 -10.25
C SER A 53 19.65 -6.09 -10.74
N PRO A 54 20.34 -6.84 -9.85
CA PRO A 54 21.18 -7.97 -10.27
C PRO A 54 20.38 -9.12 -10.92
N VAL A 55 19.05 -9.08 -10.81
CA VAL A 55 18.13 -10.05 -11.41
C VAL A 55 17.73 -9.66 -12.84
N ALA A 56 18.02 -8.43 -13.28
CA ALA A 56 17.63 -7.92 -14.61
C ALA A 56 18.27 -8.68 -15.79
N ASP A 57 19.36 -9.42 -15.55
CA ASP A 57 20.05 -10.21 -16.58
C ASP A 57 19.30 -11.50 -16.97
N ARG A 58 18.21 -11.85 -16.24
CA ARG A 58 17.31 -12.94 -16.63
C ARG A 58 16.08 -12.37 -17.30
N ARG A 59 16.10 -12.33 -18.64
CA ARG A 59 14.93 -12.21 -19.54
C ARG A 59 13.92 -13.36 -19.32
N ARG A 60 13.33 -13.47 -18.14
CA ARG A 60 12.16 -14.31 -17.90
C ARG A 60 11.18 -13.51 -17.06
N PRO A 61 9.93 -13.32 -17.53
CA PRO A 61 8.87 -12.88 -16.64
C PRO A 61 8.72 -13.97 -15.59
N VAL A 62 9.15 -13.68 -14.37
CA VAL A 62 9.05 -14.59 -13.24
C VAL A 62 7.58 -14.61 -12.84
N GLN A 63 6.78 -15.43 -13.53
CA GLN A 63 5.42 -15.80 -13.14
C GLN A 63 5.52 -16.70 -11.90
N TYR A 64 5.63 -16.08 -10.73
CA TYR A 64 5.14 -16.70 -9.51
C TYR A 64 3.93 -15.89 -9.06
N MET A 65 2.84 -16.59 -8.75
CA MET A 65 1.63 -15.98 -8.22
C MET A 65 1.98 -15.16 -6.98
N VAL A 66 1.45 -13.93 -6.92
CA VAL A 66 1.58 -12.90 -5.87
C VAL A 66 2.77 -11.93 -6.08
N GLY A 67 2.52 -10.96 -6.94
CA GLY A 67 3.27 -9.69 -7.03
C GLY A 67 4.12 -9.57 -8.29
N GLU A 68 3.55 -9.03 -9.36
CA GLU A 68 4.37 -8.47 -10.44
C GLU A 68 5.33 -7.44 -9.86
N ARG A 69 6.55 -7.33 -10.40
CA ARG A 69 7.42 -6.17 -10.13
C ARG A 69 6.62 -4.90 -10.39
N LEU A 70 6.93 -3.82 -9.67
CA LEU A 70 6.36 -2.53 -10.04
C LEU A 70 6.70 -2.24 -11.50
N LEU A 71 5.76 -1.66 -12.23
CA LEU A 71 5.91 -1.44 -13.67
C LEU A 71 7.20 -0.67 -13.97
N ALA A 72 7.55 0.33 -13.15
CA ALA A 72 8.76 1.12 -13.31
C ALA A 72 10.04 0.29 -13.08
N THR A 73 10.16 -0.43 -11.96
CA THR A 73 11.38 -1.23 -11.67
C THR A 73 11.55 -2.38 -12.65
N GLY A 74 10.45 -2.98 -13.12
CA GLY A 74 10.44 -3.98 -14.17
C GLY A 74 10.94 -3.43 -15.51
N GLU A 75 10.36 -2.31 -15.96
CA GLU A 75 10.66 -1.67 -17.25
C GLU A 75 12.13 -1.21 -17.33
N PHE A 76 12.66 -0.63 -16.25
CA PHE A 76 14.03 -0.11 -16.22
C PHE A 76 15.07 -1.11 -15.69
N GLY A 77 14.66 -2.31 -15.26
CA GLY A 77 15.57 -3.30 -14.69
C GLY A 77 16.21 -2.85 -13.37
N LEU A 78 15.48 -2.06 -12.57
CA LEU A 78 15.97 -1.42 -11.35
C LEU A 78 15.41 -2.09 -10.10
N SER A 79 15.94 -1.70 -8.95
CA SER A 79 15.39 -1.99 -7.63
C SER A 79 15.41 -0.71 -6.81
N ALA A 80 14.31 -0.42 -6.13
CA ALA A 80 14.20 0.72 -5.23
C ALA A 80 14.77 0.34 -3.86
N LEU A 81 15.55 1.22 -3.26
CA LEU A 81 16.22 1.01 -1.99
C LEU A 81 15.66 1.92 -0.90
N LEU A 82 15.63 1.36 0.30
CA LEU A 82 15.44 2.10 1.54
C LEU A 82 16.78 2.60 2.09
N ASP A 83 16.72 3.50 3.07
CA ASP A 83 17.91 4.04 3.77
C ASP A 83 18.84 2.98 4.37
N ASP A 84 18.30 1.82 4.74
CA ASP A 84 19.06 0.69 5.29
C ASP A 84 19.63 -0.27 4.21
N GLY A 85 19.45 0.08 2.93
CA GLY A 85 19.86 -0.72 1.76
C GLY A 85 18.90 -1.86 1.41
N THR A 86 17.77 -1.99 2.10
CA THR A 86 16.76 -3.01 1.81
C THR A 86 16.01 -2.69 0.52
N ASP A 87 15.65 -3.73 -0.24
CA ASP A 87 14.77 -3.61 -1.41
C ASP A 87 13.36 -3.18 -0.96
N ALA A 88 12.93 -1.99 -1.37
CA ALA A 88 11.68 -1.38 -0.95
C ALA A 88 10.44 -2.18 -1.40
N GLU A 89 10.48 -2.84 -2.56
CA GLU A 89 9.36 -3.68 -3.00
C GLU A 89 9.21 -4.92 -2.12
N ARG A 90 10.34 -5.52 -1.72
CA ARG A 90 10.31 -6.66 -0.79
C ARG A 90 9.84 -6.23 0.60
N ALA A 91 10.34 -5.10 1.10
CA ALA A 91 9.93 -4.54 2.37
C ALA A 91 8.43 -4.21 2.37
N LEU A 92 7.92 -3.60 1.29
CA LEU A 92 6.50 -3.28 1.15
C LEU A 92 5.66 -4.56 1.13
N ARG A 93 6.06 -5.56 0.36
CA ARG A 93 5.36 -6.85 0.28
C ARG A 93 5.27 -7.50 1.67
N ALA A 94 6.36 -7.56 2.41
CA ALA A 94 6.38 -8.08 3.77
C ALA A 94 5.46 -7.29 4.71
N ALA A 95 5.51 -5.95 4.67
CA ALA A 95 4.64 -5.11 5.48
C ALA A 95 3.15 -5.26 5.12
N LEU A 96 2.83 -5.46 3.83
CA LEU A 96 1.48 -5.73 3.37
C LEU A 96 1.00 -7.12 3.81
N GLU A 97 1.85 -8.14 3.84
CA GLU A 97 1.51 -9.47 4.37
C GLU A 97 1.10 -9.37 5.86
N ASP A 98 1.87 -8.66 6.67
CA ASP A 98 1.55 -8.40 8.07
C ASP A 98 0.24 -7.61 8.23
N LEU A 99 0.03 -6.57 7.41
CA LEU A 99 -1.22 -5.82 7.38
C LEU A 99 -2.40 -6.72 7.00
N ILE A 100 -2.23 -7.63 6.03
CA ILE A 100 -3.27 -8.55 5.59
C ILE A 100 -3.70 -9.46 6.74
N VAL A 101 -2.73 -10.04 7.47
CA VAL A 101 -3.01 -10.90 8.63
C VAL A 101 -3.76 -10.13 9.71
N ALA A 102 -3.29 -8.93 10.07
CA ALA A 102 -3.95 -8.08 11.07
C ALA A 102 -5.37 -7.68 10.65
N ALA A 103 -5.55 -7.25 9.39
CA ALA A 103 -6.82 -6.80 8.86
C ALA A 103 -7.87 -7.91 8.79
N LEU A 104 -7.49 -9.10 8.32
CA LEU A 104 -8.39 -10.25 8.26
C LEU A 104 -8.78 -10.72 9.67
N SER A 105 -7.83 -10.72 10.61
CA SER A 105 -8.09 -10.99 12.03
C SER A 105 -9.08 -9.99 12.65
N ALA A 106 -9.02 -8.73 12.21
CA ALA A 106 -9.96 -7.69 12.62
C ALA A 106 -11.34 -7.76 11.91
N GLY A 107 -11.55 -8.72 11.01
CA GLY A 107 -12.79 -8.92 10.27
C GLY A 107 -12.98 -7.95 9.08
N ILE A 108 -11.90 -7.36 8.58
CA ILE A 108 -11.94 -6.48 7.40
C ILE A 108 -12.15 -7.34 6.14
N PRO A 109 -13.09 -6.99 5.25
CA PRO A 109 -13.30 -7.74 4.01
C PRO A 109 -12.08 -7.69 3.08
N ARG A 110 -11.66 -8.84 2.52
CA ARG A 110 -10.52 -8.93 1.58
C ARG A 110 -10.55 -7.88 0.47
N ARG A 111 -11.73 -7.64 -0.13
CA ARG A 111 -11.91 -6.61 -1.17
C ARG A 111 -11.49 -5.20 -0.75
N VAL A 112 -11.61 -4.84 0.54
CA VAL A 112 -11.19 -3.52 1.04
C VAL A 112 -9.67 -3.47 1.18
N LEU A 113 -9.11 -4.58 1.66
CA LEU A 113 -7.68 -4.78 1.81
C LEU A 113 -6.96 -4.82 0.46
N ASP A 114 -7.59 -5.35 -0.59
CA ASP A 114 -7.04 -5.32 -1.96
C ASP A 114 -6.88 -3.88 -2.46
N PHE A 115 -7.81 -2.98 -2.12
CA PHE A 115 -7.67 -1.55 -2.44
C PHE A 115 -6.61 -0.87 -1.58
N ALA A 116 -6.53 -1.18 -0.28
CA ALA A 116 -5.51 -0.61 0.59
C ALA A 116 -4.10 -1.02 0.13
N GLY A 117 -3.86 -2.33 -0.07
CA GLY A 117 -2.60 -2.83 -0.59
C GLY A 117 -2.27 -2.29 -1.97
N GLY A 118 -3.24 -2.30 -2.89
CA GLY A 118 -3.04 -1.71 -4.22
C GLY A 118 -2.78 -0.19 -4.19
N GLY A 119 -3.34 0.55 -3.23
CA GLY A 119 -3.03 1.96 -3.02
C GLY A 119 -1.57 2.19 -2.64
N GLU A 120 -1.04 1.37 -1.74
CA GLU A 120 0.34 1.48 -1.26
C GLU A 120 1.35 1.01 -2.32
N GLU A 121 1.03 -0.03 -3.09
CA GLU A 121 1.84 -0.45 -4.26
C GLU A 121 1.93 0.68 -5.30
N ARG A 122 0.81 1.36 -5.58
CA ARG A 122 0.77 2.47 -6.54
C ARG A 122 1.51 3.69 -6.01
N ALA A 123 1.45 3.96 -4.71
CA ALA A 123 2.23 5.01 -4.05
C ALA A 123 3.72 4.75 -4.16
N LEU A 124 4.17 3.52 -3.86
CA LEU A 124 5.56 3.14 -4.07
C LEU A 124 5.99 3.29 -5.53
N GLN A 125 5.12 2.92 -6.49
CA GLN A 125 5.42 3.12 -7.91
C GLN A 125 5.60 4.60 -8.27
N CYS A 126 4.78 5.50 -7.74
CA CYS A 126 4.93 6.93 -7.95
C CYS A 126 6.24 7.47 -7.36
N GLU A 127 6.66 7.00 -6.18
CA GLU A 127 7.97 7.34 -5.61
C GLU A 127 9.12 6.87 -6.50
N VAL A 128 9.04 5.66 -7.06
CA VAL A 128 10.05 5.16 -7.99
C VAL A 128 10.09 5.99 -9.27
N ILE A 129 8.92 6.36 -9.83
CA ILE A 129 8.85 7.25 -11.00
C ILE A 129 9.51 8.60 -10.69
N ARG A 130 9.24 9.19 -9.53
CA ARG A 130 9.85 10.43 -9.06
C ARG A 130 11.37 10.31 -8.97
N LEU A 131 11.90 9.24 -8.39
CA LEU A 131 13.34 9.01 -8.28
C LEU A 131 14.02 8.82 -9.65
N ILE A 132 13.37 8.10 -10.57
CA ILE A 132 13.87 7.94 -11.94
C ILE A 132 13.93 9.30 -12.64
N ASP A 133 12.84 10.08 -12.56
CA ASP A 133 12.74 11.40 -13.18
C ASP A 133 13.82 12.35 -12.64
N LEU A 134 13.98 12.42 -11.31
CA LEU A 134 15.04 13.18 -10.66
C LEU A 134 16.44 12.77 -11.14
N ARG A 135 16.69 11.46 -11.29
CA ARG A 135 18.01 10.94 -11.73
C ARG A 135 18.37 11.35 -13.15
N ILE A 136 17.38 11.55 -14.02
CA ILE A 136 17.58 11.99 -15.40
C ILE A 136 17.36 13.49 -15.62
N GLY A 137 17.12 14.25 -14.53
CA GLY A 137 17.09 15.70 -14.55
C GLY A 137 15.69 16.34 -14.64
N GLY A 138 14.64 15.64 -14.22
CA GLY A 138 13.29 16.22 -14.10
C GLY A 138 12.58 16.39 -15.43
N VAL A 139 12.60 15.39 -16.30
CA VAL A 139 12.12 15.49 -17.69
C VAL A 139 10.60 15.44 -17.81
N LEU A 140 9.89 14.92 -16.80
CA LEU A 140 8.43 14.93 -16.76
C LEU A 140 7.87 16.36 -16.57
N GLY A 141 8.67 17.24 -15.97
CA GLY A 141 8.28 18.58 -15.56
C GLY A 141 7.46 18.56 -14.27
N ASP A 142 7.67 19.58 -13.43
CA ASP A 142 7.10 19.68 -12.08
C ASP A 142 5.57 19.54 -12.09
N GLU A 143 4.87 20.24 -13.00
CA GLU A 143 3.40 20.19 -13.06
C GLU A 143 2.84 18.78 -13.31
N ASN A 144 3.47 17.99 -14.18
CA ASN A 144 3.00 16.64 -14.49
C ASN A 144 3.34 15.66 -13.37
N LEU A 145 4.51 15.83 -12.75
CA LEU A 145 4.95 15.01 -11.64
C LEU A 145 4.09 15.28 -10.41
N ASP A 146 3.86 16.53 -10.05
CA ASP A 146 3.00 16.94 -8.94
C ASP A 146 1.57 16.43 -9.15
N ALA A 147 1.00 16.59 -10.34
CA ALA A 147 -0.33 16.07 -10.66
C ALA A 147 -0.42 14.52 -10.59
N LEU A 148 0.69 13.81 -10.80
CA LEU A 148 0.77 12.36 -10.60
C LEU A 148 0.85 12.01 -9.12
N MET A 149 1.67 12.72 -8.34
CA MET A 149 1.83 12.53 -6.90
C MET A 149 0.52 12.83 -6.16
N ASP A 150 -0.12 13.97 -6.46
CA ASP A 150 -1.41 14.37 -5.88
C ASP A 150 -2.49 13.31 -6.13
N ALA A 151 -2.61 12.84 -7.38
CA ALA A 151 -3.60 11.81 -7.72
C ALA A 151 -3.31 10.47 -7.02
N CYS A 152 -2.04 10.19 -6.75
CA CYS A 152 -1.65 9.00 -6.02
C CYS A 152 -1.97 9.12 -4.53
N ASP A 153 -1.69 10.26 -3.91
CA ASP A 153 -2.01 10.52 -2.51
C ASP A 153 -3.52 10.57 -2.27
N ASP A 154 -4.29 11.20 -3.17
CA ASP A 154 -5.76 11.18 -3.14
C ASP A 154 -6.30 9.75 -3.17
N TYR A 155 -5.76 8.90 -4.06
CA TYR A 155 -6.17 7.52 -4.17
C TYR A 155 -5.81 6.72 -2.90
N ARG A 156 -4.57 6.83 -2.44
CA ARG A 156 -4.08 6.15 -1.23
C ARG A 156 -4.86 6.58 0.01
N GLU A 157 -5.11 7.87 0.19
CA GLU A 157 -5.92 8.35 1.31
C GLU A 157 -7.33 7.77 1.23
N ALA A 158 -7.94 7.75 0.04
CA ALA A 158 -9.26 7.18 -0.16
C ALA A 158 -9.35 5.67 0.18
N THR A 159 -8.29 4.89 -0.07
CA THR A 159 -8.23 3.45 0.26
C THR A 159 -7.96 3.22 1.75
N VAL A 160 -7.07 4.00 2.38
CA VAL A 160 -6.83 3.99 3.83
C VAL A 160 -8.10 4.37 4.58
N GLN A 161 -8.79 5.43 4.17
CA GLN A 161 -10.08 5.83 4.74
C GLN A 161 -11.12 4.70 4.63
N LEU A 162 -11.16 3.98 3.50
CA LEU A 162 -12.08 2.84 3.34
C LEU A 162 -11.76 1.71 4.34
N LEU A 163 -10.48 1.42 4.54
CA LEU A 163 -10.02 0.41 5.50
C LEU A 163 -10.36 0.80 6.93
N LEU A 164 -10.07 2.04 7.33
CA LEU A 164 -10.43 2.56 8.66
C LEU A 164 -11.96 2.58 8.85
N GLN A 165 -12.73 2.96 7.83
CA GLN A 165 -14.19 2.87 7.89
C GLN A 165 -14.70 1.44 8.09
N ALA A 166 -14.07 0.44 7.44
CA ALA A 166 -14.41 -0.96 7.60
C ALA A 166 -14.09 -1.46 9.02
N LEU A 167 -13.00 -0.98 9.61
CA LEU A 167 -12.52 -1.40 10.92
C LEU A 167 -13.29 -0.74 12.09
N TRP A 168 -13.79 0.49 11.93
CA TRP A 168 -14.55 1.18 12.97
C TRP A 168 -16.06 0.93 12.88
N HIS A 169 -16.61 0.84 11.66
CA HIS A 169 -18.05 0.78 11.42
C HIS A 169 -18.47 -0.38 10.48
N PRO A 170 -18.23 -1.66 10.86
CA PRO A 170 -18.38 -2.80 9.94
C PRO A 170 -19.82 -3.05 9.46
N TRP A 171 -20.83 -2.67 10.25
CA TRP A 171 -22.25 -2.92 9.93
C TRP A 171 -22.88 -1.76 9.15
N GLN A 172 -22.56 -0.52 9.51
CA GLN A 172 -23.15 0.69 8.92
C GLN A 172 -22.68 0.93 7.48
N ASN A 173 -21.48 0.47 7.12
CA ASN A 173 -20.88 0.79 5.83
C ASN A 173 -21.22 -0.17 4.69
N ARG A 174 -21.96 -1.27 4.89
CA ARG A 174 -22.14 -2.30 3.86
C ARG A 174 -22.70 -1.78 2.52
N LEU A 175 -23.63 -0.83 2.54
CA LEU A 175 -24.21 -0.25 1.31
C LEU A 175 -23.31 0.84 0.70
N ARG A 176 -22.79 1.76 1.53
CA ARG A 176 -21.87 2.82 1.08
C ARG A 176 -20.56 2.26 0.50
N MET A 177 -20.11 1.12 1.03
CA MET A 177 -18.93 0.38 0.57
C MET A 177 -18.98 0.07 -0.92
N ARG A 178 -20.14 -0.33 -1.46
CA ARG A 178 -20.26 -0.70 -2.88
C ARG A 178 -20.07 0.50 -3.80
N ALA A 179 -20.64 1.64 -3.43
CA ALA A 179 -20.48 2.88 -4.20
C ALA A 179 -19.02 3.35 -4.13
N ARG A 180 -18.41 3.35 -2.93
CA ARG A 180 -17.01 3.74 -2.74
C ARG A 180 -16.05 2.85 -3.52
N ILE A 181 -16.25 1.53 -3.50
CA ILE A 181 -15.46 0.58 -4.30
C ILE A 181 -15.58 0.88 -5.80
N ARG A 182 -16.78 1.20 -6.30
CA ARG A 182 -16.95 1.60 -7.71
C ARG A 182 -16.17 2.86 -8.06
N THR A 183 -16.20 3.87 -7.20
CA THR A 183 -15.41 5.10 -7.36
C THR A 183 -13.91 4.79 -7.37
N LEU A 184 -13.42 3.99 -6.40
CA LEU A 184 -12.01 3.60 -6.32
C LEU A 184 -11.54 2.82 -7.56
N ARG A 185 -12.40 2.01 -8.19
CA ARG A 185 -12.09 1.36 -9.47
C ARG A 185 -11.89 2.35 -10.62
N GLY A 186 -12.67 3.42 -10.65
CA GLY A 186 -12.48 4.50 -11.62
C GLY A 186 -11.17 5.24 -11.38
N GLN A 187 -10.89 5.57 -10.12
CA GLN A 187 -9.67 6.27 -9.72
C GLN A 187 -8.41 5.46 -10.00
N VAL A 188 -8.37 4.16 -9.65
CA VAL A 188 -7.20 3.32 -9.90
C VAL A 188 -6.93 3.16 -11.40
N ALA A 189 -7.96 3.04 -12.23
CA ALA A 189 -7.78 2.96 -13.69
C ALA A 189 -7.24 4.28 -14.26
N ALA A 190 -7.67 5.43 -13.73
CA ALA A 190 -7.13 6.72 -14.13
C ALA A 190 -5.67 6.90 -13.68
N LEU A 191 -5.36 6.56 -12.43
CA LEU A 191 -4.00 6.62 -11.89
C LEU A 191 -3.04 5.69 -12.66
N HIS A 192 -3.48 4.46 -12.92
CA HIS A 192 -2.69 3.49 -13.68
C HIS A 192 -2.32 4.02 -15.07
N ARG A 193 -3.27 4.59 -15.81
CA ARG A 193 -2.99 5.22 -17.12
C ARG A 193 -2.00 6.38 -17.03
N ARG A 194 -2.07 7.19 -15.97
CA ARG A 194 -1.11 8.28 -15.74
C ARG A 194 0.29 7.72 -15.49
N GLN A 195 0.40 6.71 -14.63
CA GLN A 195 1.66 6.02 -14.35
C GLN A 195 2.25 5.38 -15.62
N GLU A 196 1.44 4.70 -16.43
CA GLU A 196 1.87 4.13 -17.71
C GLU A 196 2.39 5.21 -18.67
N THR A 197 1.69 6.35 -18.74
CA THR A 197 2.10 7.48 -19.59
C THR A 197 3.45 8.05 -19.13
N ALA A 198 3.62 8.24 -17.82
CA ALA A 198 4.88 8.72 -17.26
C ALA A 198 6.02 7.72 -17.51
N ILE A 199 5.79 6.43 -17.28
CA ILE A 199 6.79 5.38 -17.55
C ILE A 199 7.14 5.33 -19.04
N ALA A 200 6.15 5.35 -19.93
CA ALA A 200 6.40 5.33 -21.37
C ALA A 200 7.22 6.55 -21.85
N PHE A 201 7.00 7.71 -21.24
CA PHE A 201 7.80 8.91 -21.50
C PHE A 201 9.24 8.77 -20.98
N LEU A 202 9.41 8.27 -19.76
CA LEU A 202 10.73 7.98 -19.18
C LEU A 202 11.48 6.85 -19.92
N ALA A 203 10.75 5.92 -20.55
CA ALA A 203 11.30 4.79 -21.28
C ALA A 203 11.83 5.16 -22.68
N ARG A 204 11.75 6.44 -23.09
CA ARG A 204 12.34 6.88 -24.35
C ARG A 204 13.84 6.55 -24.41
N PRO A 205 14.40 6.20 -25.59
CA PRO A 205 15.78 5.75 -25.72
C PRO A 205 16.84 6.75 -25.21
N GLU A 206 16.54 8.04 -25.32
CA GLU A 206 17.38 9.13 -24.81
C GLU A 206 17.47 9.11 -23.28
N HIS A 207 16.33 8.96 -22.61
CA HIS A 207 16.21 8.94 -21.15
C HIS A 207 16.77 7.65 -20.54
N THR A 208 16.51 6.50 -21.15
CA THR A 208 17.05 5.20 -20.68
C THR A 208 18.58 5.17 -20.74
N ARG A 209 19.19 5.73 -21.79
CA ARG A 209 20.65 5.89 -21.87
C ARG A 209 21.18 6.87 -20.83
N ALA A 210 20.52 8.00 -20.64
CA ALA A 210 20.90 8.97 -19.61
C ALA A 210 20.84 8.35 -18.21
N LEU A 211 19.78 7.59 -17.91
CA LEU A 211 19.61 6.87 -16.67
C LEU A 211 20.75 5.86 -16.44
N ALA A 212 21.05 5.02 -17.42
CA ALA A 212 22.13 4.04 -17.33
C ALA A 212 23.50 4.70 -17.09
N GLN A 213 23.79 5.82 -17.76
CA GLN A 213 25.02 6.58 -17.55
C GLN A 213 25.11 7.18 -16.15
N ARG A 214 24.00 7.74 -15.65
CA ARG A 214 23.92 8.35 -14.31
C ARG A 214 24.02 7.33 -13.18
N ILE A 215 23.50 6.12 -13.40
CA ILE A 215 23.63 5.03 -12.43
C ILE A 215 25.05 4.47 -12.43
N ALA A 216 25.68 4.34 -13.60
CA ALA A 216 27.07 3.86 -13.69
C ALA A 216 28.12 4.86 -13.15
N SER A 217 27.77 6.15 -13.08
CA SER A 217 28.63 7.20 -12.53
C SER A 217 28.38 7.53 -11.06
N ALA A 218 27.38 6.89 -10.43
CA ALA A 218 27.18 6.97 -8.99
C ALA A 218 28.31 6.17 -8.29
N PRO A 219 29.05 6.78 -7.34
CA PRO A 219 30.17 6.15 -6.64
C PRO A 219 29.73 5.02 -5.70
#